data_AF-A0A9D1HZN6-F1
#
_entry.id   AF-A0A9D1HZN6-F1
#
_cell.length_a   1.000
_cell.length_b   1.000
_cell.length_c   1.000
_cell.angle_alpha   90.00
_cell.angle_beta   90.00
_cell.angle_gamma   90.00
#
_symmetry.space_group_name_H-M   'P 1'
#
loop_
_entity.id
_entity.type
_entity.pdbx_description
1 polymer ?
#
loop_
_entity_poly.entity_id
_entity_poly.type
_entity_poly.pdbx_seq_one_letter_code
_entity_poly.pdbx_strand_id
1 'polypeptide(L)'
;MKPNIVEFKVSGRYALFTDPVNRLGGEKLTYQVPTYQSLKGILESVYWKPTIIWIIDRVRVMKPIRSHSQSIRPVNFHGGNTLSIYTYLSDVEYQVRAHFEWNMSRPELEGD
;
A
#
# COMPACT_ATOMS: atom_id res chain seq x y z
N MET A 1 -16.69 -12.99 -22.52
CA MET A 1 -15.52 -12.21 -22.04
C MET A 1 -15.09 -12.77 -20.70
N LYS A 2 -13.80 -13.03 -20.49
CA LYS A 2 -13.30 -13.37 -19.15
C LYS A 2 -13.45 -12.13 -18.25
N PRO A 3 -13.83 -12.29 -16.98
CA PRO A 3 -13.87 -11.17 -16.06
C PRO A 3 -12.45 -10.60 -15.89
N ASN A 4 -12.32 -9.29 -15.95
CA ASN A 4 -11.12 -8.49 -15.68
C ASN A 4 -10.76 -8.43 -14.18
N ILE A 5 -11.11 -9.46 -13.42
CA ILE A 5 -10.99 -9.53 -11.97
C ILE A 5 -9.69 -10.25 -11.60
N VAL A 6 -8.98 -9.68 -10.63
CA VAL A 6 -7.79 -10.27 -10.01
C VAL A 6 -8.02 -10.38 -8.51
N GLU A 7 -7.69 -11.55 -7.98
CA GLU A 7 -7.67 -11.81 -6.54
C GLU A 7 -6.27 -12.22 -6.12
N PHE A 8 -5.75 -11.58 -5.07
CA PHE A 8 -4.42 -11.88 -4.58
C PHE A 8 -4.36 -11.83 -3.06
N LYS A 9 -3.31 -12.46 -2.52
CA LYS A 9 -2.97 -12.43 -1.11
C LYS A 9 -1.64 -11.72 -0.93
N VAL A 10 -1.57 -10.79 0.02
CA VAL A 10 -0.33 -10.11 0.39
C VAL A 10 -0.11 -10.26 1.89
N SER A 11 1.12 -10.62 2.27
CA SER A 11 1.53 -10.83 3.65
C SER A 11 2.88 -10.18 3.92
N GLY A 12 3.09 -9.74 5.15
CA GLY A 12 4.35 -9.12 5.56
C GLY A 12 4.59 -9.26 7.06
N ARG A 13 5.86 -9.37 7.44
CA ARG A 13 6.26 -9.36 8.87
C ARG A 13 5.93 -8.02 9.52
N TYR A 14 6.12 -6.93 8.78
CA TYR A 14 5.76 -5.59 9.19
C TYR A 14 5.10 -4.82 8.04
N ALA A 15 4.19 -3.91 8.37
CA ALA A 15 3.65 -2.92 7.43
C ALA A 15 3.57 -1.54 8.08
N LEU A 16 3.73 -0.49 7.27
CA LEU A 16 3.66 0.91 7.71
C LEU A 16 2.81 1.72 6.72
N PHE A 17 1.51 1.85 7.01
CA PHE A 17 0.61 2.70 6.27
C PHE A 17 0.55 4.06 6.97
N THR A 18 1.49 4.94 6.65
CA THR A 18 1.74 6.16 7.47
C THR A 18 0.52 7.09 7.49
N ASP A 19 0.08 7.46 8.69
CA ASP A 19 -0.89 8.53 8.90
C ASP A 19 -0.21 9.90 8.72
N PRO A 20 -0.65 10.75 7.77
CA PRO A 20 -0.04 12.05 7.53
C PRO A 20 -0.15 13.01 8.73
N VAL A 21 -1.17 12.85 9.59
CA VAL A 21 -1.36 13.73 10.76
C VAL A 21 -0.23 13.57 11.77
N ASN A 22 0.21 12.33 11.98
CA ASN A 22 1.24 12.01 12.98
C ASN A 22 2.68 12.24 12.49
N ARG A 23 2.86 12.80 11.28
CA ARG A 23 4.18 13.01 10.67
C ARG A 23 4.94 14.21 11.25
N LEU A 24 4.25 15.15 11.90
CA LEU A 24 4.81 16.45 12.32
C LEU A 24 5.93 16.33 13.38
N GLY A 25 5.98 15.22 14.12
CA GLY A 25 6.99 14.98 15.17
C GLY A 25 8.19 14.13 14.73
N GLY A 26 8.32 13.76 13.46
CA GLY A 26 9.36 12.83 12.97
C GLY A 26 9.09 11.35 13.29
N GLU A 27 8.20 11.06 14.22
CA GLU A 27 7.61 9.75 14.46
C GLU A 27 6.62 9.36 13.34
N LYS A 28 6.38 8.06 13.17
CA LYS A 28 5.38 7.57 12.22
C LYS A 28 4.51 6.52 12.88
N LEU A 29 3.21 6.72 12.76
CA LEU A 29 2.19 5.76 13.16
C LEU A 29 1.55 5.16 11.91
N THR A 30 1.44 3.83 11.89
CA THR A 30 0.65 3.14 10.88
C THR A 30 -0.84 3.28 11.15
N TYR A 31 -1.64 3.38 10.10
CA TYR A 31 -3.06 3.03 10.16
C TYR A 31 -3.23 1.56 10.52
N GLN A 32 -4.39 1.25 11.11
CA GLN A 32 -4.79 -0.10 11.50
C GLN A 32 -5.05 -1.02 10.29
N VAL A 33 -5.38 -0.43 9.13
CA VAL A 33 -5.69 -1.13 7.88
C VAL A 33 -4.98 -0.45 6.71
N PRO A 34 -4.70 -1.19 5.60
CA PRO A 34 -4.10 -0.60 4.41
C PRO A 34 -5.00 0.46 3.78
N THR A 35 -4.39 1.52 3.25
CA THR A 35 -5.12 2.52 2.45
C THR A 35 -5.41 1.97 1.05
N TYR A 36 -6.45 2.49 0.39
CA TYR A 36 -6.76 2.16 -1.00
C TYR A 36 -5.53 2.32 -1.90
N GLN A 37 -4.83 3.45 -1.78
CA GLN A 37 -3.67 3.75 -2.60
C GLN A 37 -2.50 2.78 -2.34
N SER A 38 -2.31 2.34 -1.10
CA SER A 38 -1.30 1.33 -0.77
C SER A 38 -1.61 -0.01 -1.46
N LEU A 39 -2.88 -0.44 -1.49
CA LEU A 39 -3.29 -1.67 -2.16
C LEU A 39 -3.17 -1.55 -3.68
N LYS A 40 -3.56 -0.41 -4.24
CA LYS A 40 -3.38 -0.10 -5.67
C LYS A 40 -1.91 -0.17 -6.07
N GLY A 41 -1.03 0.48 -5.30
CA GLY A 41 0.41 0.46 -5.56
C GLY A 41 1.05 -0.94 -5.44
N ILE A 42 0.57 -1.78 -4.51
CA ILE A 42 0.99 -3.18 -4.43
C ILE A 42 0.61 -3.93 -5.71
N LEU A 43 -0.61 -3.74 -6.22
CA LEU A 43 -1.08 -4.40 -7.44
C LEU A 43 -0.35 -3.88 -8.69
N GLU A 44 -0.11 -2.57 -8.78
CA GLU A 44 0.70 -1.95 -9.84
C GLU A 44 2.13 -2.48 -9.85
N SER A 45 2.67 -2.86 -8.68
CA SER A 45 4.00 -3.47 -8.58
C SER A 45 4.04 -4.92 -9.12
N VAL A 46 2.90 -5.60 -9.21
CA VAL A 46 2.81 -6.93 -9.83
C VAL A 46 2.78 -6.80 -11.35
N TYR A 47 1.89 -5.96 -11.86
CA TYR A 47 1.82 -5.62 -13.28
C TYR A 47 1.12 -4.28 -13.47
N TRP A 48 1.71 -3.43 -14.30
CA TRP A 48 1.12 -2.16 -14.67
C TRP A 48 1.49 -1.76 -16.10
N LYS A 49 0.52 -1.18 -16.80
CA LYS A 49 0.68 -0.47 -18.07
C LYS A 49 -0.14 0.82 -18.01
N PRO A 50 0.28 1.89 -18.72
CA PRO A 50 -0.50 3.14 -18.78
C PRO A 50 -1.88 2.98 -19.43
N THR A 51 -2.09 1.92 -20.22
CA THR A 51 -3.34 1.54 -20.86
C THR A 51 -4.44 1.14 -19.85
N ILE A 52 -4.06 0.73 -18.64
CA ILE A 52 -5.00 0.23 -17.63
C ILE A 52 -4.92 1.02 -16.31
N ILE A 53 -6.04 1.05 -15.60
CA ILE A 53 -6.16 1.58 -14.25
C ILE A 53 -6.67 0.46 -13.35
N TRP A 54 -5.91 0.11 -12.31
CA TRP A 54 -6.36 -0.81 -11.29
C TRP A 54 -7.34 -0.14 -10.31
N ILE A 55 -8.46 -0.81 -10.09
CA ILE A 55 -9.52 -0.44 -9.15
C ILE A 55 -9.61 -1.52 -8.07
N ILE A 56 -9.41 -1.12 -6.81
CA ILE A 56 -9.51 -2.05 -5.68
C ILE A 56 -10.97 -2.14 -5.23
N ASP A 57 -11.57 -3.32 -5.35
CA ASP A 57 -12.98 -3.52 -5.01
C ASP A 57 -13.17 -3.77 -3.51
N ARG A 58 -12.39 -4.70 -2.96
CA ARG A 58 -12.55 -5.19 -1.59
C ARG A 58 -11.24 -5.67 -1.01
N VAL A 59 -11.09 -5.49 0.30
CA VAL A 59 -10.00 -6.05 1.09
C VAL A 59 -10.56 -6.78 2.29
N ARG A 60 -9.97 -7.93 2.60
CA ARG A 60 -10.23 -8.71 3.81
C ARG A 60 -8.96 -8.76 4.64
N VAL A 61 -9.05 -8.30 5.88
CA VAL A 61 -7.98 -8.42 6.88
C VAL A 61 -8.05 -9.83 7.48
N MET A 62 -6.99 -10.61 7.30
CA MET A 62 -6.97 -12.04 7.67
C MET A 62 -6.46 -12.28 9.09
N LYS A 63 -5.64 -11.36 9.61
CA LYS A 63 -4.95 -11.49 10.91
C LYS A 63 -5.39 -10.40 11.88
N PRO A 64 -5.31 -10.65 13.21
CA PRO A 64 -5.63 -9.64 14.21
C PRO A 64 -4.67 -8.44 14.08
N ILE A 65 -5.21 -7.23 14.21
CA ILE A 65 -4.46 -5.99 14.11
C ILE A 65 -3.58 -5.86 15.35
N ARG A 66 -2.26 -5.90 15.15
CA ARG A 66 -1.25 -5.77 16.20
C ARG A 66 -0.21 -4.74 15.79
N SER A 67 0.15 -3.86 16.72
CA SER A 67 1.15 -2.82 16.51
C SER A 67 2.44 -3.13 17.26
N HIS A 68 3.58 -2.81 16.65
CA HIS A 68 4.90 -2.93 17.24
C HIS A 68 5.72 -1.67 16.98
N SER A 69 6.13 -1.00 18.06
CA SER A 69 6.97 0.20 17.99
C SER A 69 8.45 -0.17 17.93
N GLN A 70 9.19 0.46 17.02
CA GLN A 70 10.63 0.25 16.85
C GLN A 70 11.33 1.60 16.80
N SER A 71 12.47 1.71 17.47
CA SER A 71 13.40 2.82 17.30
C SER A 71 14.12 2.66 15.97
N ILE A 72 13.96 3.65 15.10
CA ILE A 72 14.58 3.67 13.78
C ILE A 72 15.46 4.90 13.64
N ARG A 73 16.44 4.80 12.74
CA ARG A 73 17.19 5.96 12.25
C ARG A 73 16.63 6.33 10.88
N PRO A 74 15.81 7.39 10.75
CA PRO A 74 15.27 7.80 9.47
C PRO A 74 16.39 8.20 8.51
N VAL A 75 16.23 7.87 7.24
CA VAL A 75 17.12 8.33 6.17
C VAL A 75 16.68 9.76 5.80
N ASN A 76 17.45 10.75 6.25
CA ASN A 76 17.20 12.16 5.95
C ASN A 76 18.09 12.62 4.79
N PHE A 77 17.52 13.35 3.83
CA PHE A 77 18.22 13.81 2.63
C PHE A 77 19.41 14.74 2.93
N HIS A 78 19.29 15.57 3.97
CA HIS A 78 20.33 16.51 4.40
C HIS A 78 21.32 15.92 5.42
N GLY A 79 21.31 14.59 5.61
CA GLY A 79 22.07 13.94 6.68
C GLY A 79 21.47 14.20 8.08
N GLY A 80 22.21 13.80 9.11
CA GLY A 80 21.81 13.90 10.52
C GLY A 80 21.50 12.55 11.19
N ASN A 81 21.81 12.46 12.48
CA ASN A 81 21.55 11.28 13.31
C ASN A 81 20.34 11.51 14.20
N THR A 82 19.15 11.49 13.62
CA THR A 82 17.91 11.55 14.38
C THR A 82 17.44 10.14 14.70
N LEU A 83 17.00 9.92 15.93
CA LEU A 83 16.27 8.71 16.32
C LEU A 83 14.78 9.04 16.31
N SER A 84 13.97 8.14 15.76
CA SER A 84 12.52 8.29 15.72
C SER A 84 11.86 6.95 16.03
N ILE A 85 10.69 7.00 16.64
CA ILE A 85 9.92 5.79 16.95
C ILE A 85 8.87 5.61 15.85
N TYR A 86 8.95 4.49 15.15
CA TYR A 86 7.95 4.11 14.14
C TYR A 86 7.13 2.96 14.69
N THR A 87 5.80 3.10 14.64
CA THR A 87 4.86 2.07 15.06
C THR A 87 4.29 1.38 13.83
N TYR A 88 4.69 0.13 13.65
CA TYR A 88 4.34 -0.73 12.52
C TYR A 88 3.19 -1.66 12.87
N LEU A 89 2.47 -2.15 11.87
CA LEU A 89 1.66 -3.35 12.01
C LEU A 89 2.59 -4.56 11.97
N SER A 90 2.33 -5.56 12.82
CA SER A 90 3.11 -6.80 12.88
C SER A 90 2.30 -7.99 12.39
N ASP A 91 2.95 -8.89 11.65
CA ASP A 91 2.37 -10.13 11.12
C ASP A 91 1.04 -9.90 10.38
N VAL A 92 1.11 -9.18 9.27
CA VAL A 92 -0.08 -8.81 8.50
C VAL A 92 -0.35 -9.78 7.36
N GLU A 93 -1.63 -10.01 7.07
CA GLU A 93 -2.07 -10.73 5.88
C GLU A 93 -3.41 -10.17 5.39
N TYR A 94 -3.51 -9.95 4.08
CA TYR A 94 -4.67 -9.38 3.42
C TYR A 94 -5.03 -10.19 2.18
N GLN A 95 -6.33 -10.43 1.97
CA GLN A 95 -6.86 -10.86 0.68
C GLN A 95 -7.51 -9.66 0.00
N VAL A 96 -7.18 -9.45 -1.27
CA VAL A 96 -7.62 -8.27 -2.04
C VAL A 96 -8.27 -8.75 -3.33
N ARG A 97 -9.43 -8.18 -3.64
CA ARG A 97 -10.07 -8.31 -4.96
C ARG A 97 -10.02 -6.95 -5.64
N ALA A 98 -9.66 -6.97 -6.91
CA ALA A 98 -9.55 -5.80 -7.76
C ALA A 98 -9.99 -6.14 -9.19
N HIS A 99 -10.22 -5.13 -10.00
CA HIS A 99 -10.34 -5.24 -11.45
C HIS A 99 -9.58 -4.11 -12.13
N PHE A 100 -9.36 -4.22 -13.44
CA PHE A 100 -8.79 -3.11 -14.21
C PHE A 100 -9.83 -2.49 -15.14
N GLU A 101 -9.74 -1.18 -15.31
CA GLU A 101 -10.47 -0.45 -16.34
C GLU A 101 -9.48 0.10 -17.38
N TRP A 102 -9.96 0.30 -18.61
CA TRP A 102 -9.16 0.96 -19.64
C TRP A 102 -9.00 2.43 -19.31
N ASN A 103 -7.79 2.95 -19.51
CA ASN A 103 -7.47 4.33 -19.22
C ASN A 103 -7.95 5.26 -20.34
N MET A 104 -9.17 5.77 -20.21
CA MET A 104 -9.77 6.70 -21.19
C MET A 104 -9.06 8.06 -21.25
N SER A 105 -8.15 8.37 -20.31
CA SER A 105 -7.29 9.56 -20.39
C SER A 105 -6.10 9.37 -21.32
N ARG A 106 -5.94 8.19 -21.94
CA ARG A 106 -4.83 7.80 -22.82
C ARG A 106 -5.35 7.31 -24.18
N PRO A 107 -6.01 8.16 -24.98
CA PRO A 107 -6.57 7.75 -26.28
C PRO A 107 -5.50 7.24 -27.25
N GLU A 108 -4.24 7.63 -27.09
CA GLU A 108 -3.12 7.15 -27.89
C GLU A 108 -2.81 5.66 -27.70
N LEU A 109 -3.37 5.01 -26.68
CA LEU A 109 -3.15 3.61 -26.32
C LEU A 109 -4.34 2.69 -26.61
N GLU A 110 -5.37 3.15 -27.34
CA GLU A 110 -6.58 2.36 -27.62
C GLU A 110 -6.30 1.05 -28.40
N GLY A 111 -5.18 1.00 -29.13
CA GLY A 111 -4.77 -0.17 -29.92
C GLY A 111 -3.83 -1.17 -29.21
N ASP A 112 -3.47 -0.94 -27.95
CA ASP A 112 -2.64 -1.86 -27.13
C ASP A 112 -3.49 -2.96 -26.46
#